data_AF-A0A2K5XHV7-F1
#
_entry.id   AF-A0A2K5XHV7-F1
#
_cell.length_a   1.000
_cell.length_b   1.000
_cell.length_c   1.000
_cell.angle_alpha   90.00
_cell.angle_beta   90.00
_cell.angle_gamma   90.00
#
_symmetry.space_group_name_H-M   'P 1'
#
loop_
_entity.id
_entity.type
_entity.pdbx_description
1 polymer ?
#
loop_
_entity_poly.entity_id
_entity_poly.type
_entity_poly.pdbx_seq_one_letter_code
_entity_poly.pdbx_strand_id
1 'polypeptide(L)'
;MAAETVLSSVLGLLLLGLLLPASLTGGVGSLNLEELSEMRYGIEILPLPVMGGQSQSSDVVIVSSKYKQRYECRLPAGAIHFQREREEETPAYQGPGIPELLSPMRDAPCLLKGGMERPQVENRL
;
A
#
# COMPACT_ATOMS: atom_id res chain seq x y z
N MET A 1 -51.87 -22.10 -15.27
CA MET A 1 -51.20 -21.02 -16.04
C MET A 1 -50.87 -19.79 -15.19
N ALA A 2 -51.80 -19.15 -14.46
CA ALA A 2 -51.48 -17.94 -13.67
C ALA A 2 -50.70 -18.18 -12.36
N ALA A 3 -50.87 -19.34 -11.71
CA ALA A 3 -50.16 -19.66 -10.47
C ALA A 3 -48.67 -19.97 -10.69
N GLU A 4 -48.33 -20.54 -11.85
CA GLU A 4 -46.97 -20.96 -12.19
C GLU A 4 -46.09 -19.77 -12.59
N THR A 5 -46.67 -18.75 -13.23
CA THR A 5 -45.99 -17.50 -13.55
C THR A 5 -45.71 -16.67 -12.30
N VAL A 6 -46.63 -16.69 -11.32
CA VAL A 6 -46.43 -16.04 -10.01
C VAL A 6 -45.34 -16.74 -9.22
N LEU A 7 -45.36 -18.08 -9.15
CA LEU A 7 -44.30 -18.87 -8.49
C LEU A 7 -42.92 -18.65 -9.13
N SER A 8 -42.85 -18.61 -10.47
CA SER A 8 -41.61 -18.32 -11.20
C SER A 8 -41.10 -16.91 -10.95
N SER A 9 -41.99 -15.92 -10.84
CA SER A 9 -41.63 -14.53 -10.56
C SER A 9 -41.10 -14.37 -9.13
N VAL A 10 -41.78 -14.98 -8.15
CA VAL A 10 -41.35 -14.96 -6.75
C VAL A 10 -40.01 -15.68 -6.57
N LEU A 11 -39.81 -16.82 -7.24
CA LEU A 11 -38.53 -17.55 -7.21
C LEU A 11 -37.41 -16.76 -7.89
N GLY A 12 -37.71 -16.07 -9.00
CA GLY A 12 -36.76 -15.18 -9.68
C GLY A 12 -36.35 -13.98 -8.81
N LEU A 13 -37.30 -13.35 -8.12
CA LEU A 13 -37.04 -12.27 -7.16
C LEU A 13 -36.21 -12.76 -5.96
N LEU A 14 -36.48 -13.98 -5.46
CA LEU A 14 -35.73 -14.59 -4.38
C LEU A 14 -34.26 -14.84 -4.78
N LEU A 15 -34.05 -15.39 -5.98
CA LEU A 15 -32.72 -15.64 -6.54
C LEU A 15 -31.95 -14.34 -6.79
N LEU A 16 -32.62 -13.31 -7.33
CA LEU A 16 -32.02 -12.01 -7.57
C LEU A 16 -31.60 -11.32 -6.26
N GLY A 17 -32.44 -11.43 -5.22
CA GLY A 17 -32.15 -10.92 -3.88
C GLY A 17 -31.04 -11.68 -3.13
N LEU A 18 -30.84 -12.97 -3.44
CA LEU A 18 -29.76 -13.79 -2.87
C LEU A 18 -28.41 -13.62 -3.59
N LEU A 19 -28.43 -13.31 -4.88
CA LEU A 19 -27.22 -13.18 -5.71
C LEU A 19 -26.62 -11.76 -5.68
N LEU A 20 -27.46 -10.72 -5.48
CA LEU A 20 -27.00 -9.32 -5.39
C LEU A 20 -26.03 -9.01 -4.23
N PRO A 21 -26.18 -9.57 -3.01
CA PRO A 21 -25.28 -9.31 -1.88
C PRO A 21 -23.88 -9.89 -2.10
N ALA A 22 -23.76 -10.99 -2.85
CA ALA A 22 -22.49 -11.67 -3.10
C ALA A 22 -21.55 -10.88 -4.02
N SER A 23 -22.10 -10.01 -4.88
CA SER A 23 -21.31 -9.15 -5.78
C SER A 23 -20.79 -7.85 -5.14
N LEU A 24 -21.20 -7.53 -3.90
CA LEU A 24 -20.85 -6.27 -3.23
C LEU A 24 -19.78 -6.42 -2.14
N THR A 25 -19.23 -7.62 -1.93
CA THR A 25 -18.05 -7.81 -1.07
C THR A 25 -16.77 -7.37 -1.80
N GLY A 26 -16.74 -6.11 -2.25
CA GLY A 26 -15.49 -5.43 -2.59
C GLY A 26 -14.74 -5.21 -1.30
N GLY A 27 -13.60 -5.88 -1.13
CA GLY A 27 -12.75 -5.72 0.04
C GLY A 27 -12.33 -4.26 0.19
N VAL A 28 -12.87 -3.59 1.21
CA VAL A 28 -12.39 -2.29 1.66
C VAL A 28 -11.09 -2.52 2.41
N GLY A 29 -9.97 -2.44 1.70
CA GLY A 29 -8.65 -2.39 2.31
C GLY A 29 -8.55 -1.10 3.13
N SER A 30 -8.50 -1.21 4.45
CA SER A 30 -8.19 -0.09 5.33
C SER A 30 -6.68 0.01 5.46
N LEU A 31 -6.10 1.06 4.89
CA LEU A 31 -4.73 1.46 5.18
C LEU A 31 -4.81 2.50 6.29
N ASN A 32 -3.97 2.36 7.32
CA ASN A 32 -3.90 3.33 8.40
C ASN A 32 -3.27 4.63 7.88
N LEU A 33 -4.12 5.60 7.55
CA LEU A 33 -3.71 6.92 7.08
C LEU A 33 -2.96 7.73 8.15
N GLU A 34 -3.18 7.43 9.44
CA GLU A 34 -2.48 8.09 10.55
C GLU A 34 -0.97 7.79 10.46
N GLU A 35 -0.61 6.53 10.21
CA GLU A 35 0.77 6.05 10.01
C GLU A 35 1.45 6.69 8.79
N LEU A 36 0.71 6.88 7.71
CA LEU A 36 1.20 7.57 6.50
C LEU A 36 1.31 9.09 6.70
N SER A 37 0.56 9.65 7.66
CA SER A 37 0.53 11.09 7.93
C SER A 37 1.56 11.54 8.95
N GLU A 38 2.01 10.64 9.83
CA GLU A 38 2.93 10.94 10.93
C GLU A 38 4.36 11.22 10.44
N MET A 39 4.75 10.68 9.28
CA MET A 39 6.09 10.86 8.72
C MET A 39 6.18 12.00 7.69
N ARG A 40 6.02 13.25 8.14
CA ARG A 40 6.32 14.43 7.31
C ARG A 40 7.66 15.05 7.68
N TYR A 41 8.70 14.70 6.94
CA TYR A 41 10.01 15.34 7.08
C TYR A 41 10.10 16.58 6.18
N GLY A 42 10.15 17.75 6.80
CA GLY A 42 10.58 18.98 6.11
C GLY A 42 12.09 18.97 5.89
N ILE A 43 12.56 19.64 4.83
CA ILE A 43 13.98 19.88 4.62
C ILE A 43 14.32 21.27 5.17
N GLU A 44 15.16 21.33 6.18
CA GLU A 44 15.74 22.57 6.69
C GLU A 44 17.21 22.66 6.26
N ILE A 45 17.57 23.74 5.57
CA ILE A 45 18.95 23.99 5.17
C ILE A 45 19.59 24.81 6.28
N LEU A 46 20.51 24.19 7.02
CA LEU A 46 21.28 24.90 8.03
C LEU A 46 22.14 26.00 7.39
N PRO A 47 22.32 27.14 8.06
CA PRO A 47 23.13 28.25 7.54
C PRO A 47 24.64 27.94 7.57
N LEU A 48 25.06 26.85 8.23
CA LEU A 48 26.45 26.49 8.39
C LEU A 48 26.91 25.59 7.23
N PRO A 49 27.90 26.01 6.43
CA PRO A 49 28.46 25.16 5.39
C PRO A 49 29.25 24.01 6.02
N VAL A 50 29.11 22.82 5.45
CA VAL A 50 29.78 21.60 5.90
C VAL A 50 30.75 21.10 4.82
N MET A 51 31.89 20.53 5.26
CA MET A 51 32.84 19.88 4.37
C MET A 51 32.31 18.49 4.00
N GLY A 52 31.98 18.29 2.73
CA GLY A 52 31.39 17.03 2.26
C GLY A 52 32.31 15.83 2.52
N GLY A 53 31.72 14.74 3.04
CA GLY A 53 32.42 13.47 3.26
C GLY A 53 33.14 13.36 4.62
N GLN A 54 32.92 14.29 5.54
CA GLN A 54 33.50 14.24 6.88
C GLN A 54 32.69 13.36 7.84
N SER A 55 31.38 13.19 7.61
CA SER A 55 30.52 12.32 8.41
C SER A 55 30.25 10.99 7.68
N GLN A 56 30.50 9.87 8.37
CA GLN A 56 30.14 8.51 7.94
C GLN A 56 29.12 7.90 8.89
N SER A 57 28.32 8.74 9.54
CA SER A 57 27.34 8.29 10.52
C SER A 57 26.08 7.80 9.81
N SER A 58 25.44 6.77 10.37
CA SER A 58 24.26 6.12 9.79
C SER A 58 23.03 7.03 9.69
N ASP A 59 23.06 8.17 10.37
CA ASP A 59 22.05 9.22 10.32
C ASP A 59 22.23 10.17 9.13
N VAL A 60 23.31 10.10 8.36
CA VAL A 60 23.61 11.06 7.29
C VAL A 60 23.25 10.53 5.92
N VAL A 61 22.43 11.29 5.19
CA VAL A 61 21.97 11.00 3.83
C VAL A 61 22.38 12.12 2.89
N ILE A 62 22.87 11.76 1.69
CA ILE A 62 23.25 12.73 0.67
C ILE A 62 22.10 12.93 -0.31
N VAL A 63 21.62 14.18 -0.43
CA VAL A 63 20.53 14.57 -1.32
C VAL A 63 21.03 15.52 -2.40
N SER A 64 20.66 15.27 -3.65
CA SER A 64 20.98 16.15 -4.78
C SER A 64 19.79 16.99 -5.21
N SER A 65 19.98 18.30 -5.41
CA SER A 65 18.93 19.16 -5.97
C SER A 65 18.83 19.04 -7.49
N LYS A 66 17.72 19.58 -8.03
CA LYS A 66 17.53 19.77 -9.49
C LYS A 66 18.71 20.53 -10.14
N TYR A 67 19.33 21.44 -9.39
CA TYR A 67 20.45 22.26 -9.82
C TYR A 67 21.82 21.63 -9.55
N LYS A 68 21.86 20.32 -9.28
CA LYS A 68 23.08 19.53 -9.03
C LYS A 68 23.88 19.97 -7.79
N GLN A 69 23.26 20.70 -6.88
CA GLN A 69 23.85 20.93 -5.56
C GLN A 69 23.72 19.65 -4.73
N ARG A 70 24.76 19.33 -3.97
CA ARG A 70 24.76 18.18 -3.06
C ARG A 70 24.65 18.69 -1.63
N TYR A 71 23.70 18.14 -0.88
CA TYR A 71 23.44 18.46 0.52
C TYR A 71 23.68 17.23 1.37
N GLU A 72 24.29 17.45 2.53
CA GLU A 72 24.44 16.46 3.58
C GLU A 72 23.32 16.67 4.60
N CYS A 73 22.38 15.73 4.67
CA CYS A 73 21.20 15.83 5.52
C CYS A 73 21.32 14.84 6.67
N ARG A 74 21.16 15.33 7.91
CA ARG A 74 21.07 14.45 9.10
C ARG A 74 19.62 14.09 9.36
N LEU A 75 19.36 12.80 9.49
CA LEU A 75 18.06 12.26 9.88
C LEU A 75 17.78 12.63 11.34
N PRO A 76 16.55 13.06 11.66
CA PRO A 76 16.16 13.30 13.05
C PRO A 76 16.21 11.98 13.83
N ALA A 77 16.57 12.05 15.12
CA ALA A 77 16.79 10.87 15.97
C ALA A 77 15.61 9.88 15.96
N GLY A 78 14.36 10.37 15.92
CA GLY A 78 13.17 9.52 15.84
C GLY A 78 13.18 8.61 14.62
N ALA A 79 13.59 9.10 13.44
CA ALA A 79 13.57 8.32 12.19
C ALA A 79 14.48 7.08 12.23
N ILE A 80 15.51 7.09 13.07
CA ILE A 80 16.47 5.99 13.21
C ILE A 80 15.94 4.92 14.18
N HIS A 81 15.16 5.33 15.18
CA HIS A 81 14.60 4.46 16.21
C HIS A 81 13.26 3.83 15.81
N PHE A 82 12.42 4.51 15.01
CA PHE A 82 11.11 3.99 14.58
C PHE A 82 11.20 2.67 13.79
N GLN A 83 12.25 2.47 12.99
CA GLN A 83 12.43 1.20 12.28
C GLN A 83 12.77 0.04 13.21
N ARG A 84 13.45 0.30 14.33
CA ARG A 84 14.04 -0.76 15.17
C ARG A 84 13.11 -1.22 16.30
N GLU A 85 12.30 -0.32 16.87
CA GLU A 85 11.41 -0.67 17.98
C GLU A 85 10.08 -1.31 17.53
N ARG A 86 9.55 -0.95 16.35
CA ARG A 86 8.24 -1.45 15.91
C ARG A 86 8.24 -2.89 15.38
N GLU A 87 9.39 -3.39 14.93
CA GLU A 87 9.55 -4.79 14.56
C GLU A 87 9.52 -5.73 15.78
N GLU A 88 9.78 -5.21 16.99
CA GLU A 88 9.86 -5.99 18.23
C GLU A 88 8.56 -5.94 19.06
N GLU A 89 7.78 -4.86 18.99
CA GLU A 89 6.67 -4.62 19.94
C GLU A 89 5.26 -4.89 19.37
N THR A 90 5.12 -5.09 18.06
CA THR A 90 3.81 -5.45 17.49
C THR A 90 3.56 -6.96 17.64
N PRO A 91 2.48 -7.39 18.30
CA PRO A 91 2.15 -8.81 18.36
C PRO A 91 2.02 -9.31 16.91
N ALA A 92 2.78 -10.38 16.60
CA ALA A 92 2.73 -11.01 15.29
C ALA A 92 1.28 -11.25 14.89
N TYR A 93 0.96 -10.92 13.64
CA TYR A 93 -0.39 -11.07 13.07
C TYR A 93 -1.00 -12.43 13.46
N GLN A 94 -2.08 -12.39 14.24
CA GLN A 94 -2.74 -13.60 14.76
C GLN A 94 -3.81 -14.17 13.82
N GLY A 95 -3.88 -13.66 12.60
CA GLY A 95 -4.83 -14.15 11.60
C GLY A 95 -4.33 -15.41 10.86
N PRO A 96 -5.10 -15.88 9.87
CA PRO A 96 -4.73 -17.03 9.05
C PRO A 96 -3.34 -16.83 8.39
N GLY A 97 -2.61 -17.90 8.12
CA GLY A 97 -1.32 -17.79 7.45
C GLY A 97 -1.46 -17.23 6.03
N ILE A 98 -0.35 -16.72 5.47
CA ILE A 98 -0.29 -16.26 4.07
C ILE A 98 -0.89 -17.29 3.10
N PRO A 99 -0.62 -18.61 3.22
CA PRO A 99 -1.23 -19.61 2.35
C PRO A 99 -2.75 -19.68 2.44
N GLU A 100 -3.32 -19.55 3.65
CA GLU A 100 -4.76 -19.54 3.89
C GLU A 100 -5.41 -18.29 3.30
N LEU A 101 -4.78 -17.12 3.44
CA LEU A 101 -5.26 -15.87 2.82
C LEU A 101 -5.29 -15.95 1.30
N LEU A 102 -4.31 -16.62 0.69
CA LEU A 102 -4.19 -16.75 -0.76
C LEU A 102 -4.99 -17.93 -1.33
N SER A 103 -5.55 -18.81 -0.48
CA SER A 103 -6.32 -19.97 -0.93
C SER A 103 -7.48 -19.61 -1.88
N PRO A 104 -8.26 -18.53 -1.66
CA PRO A 104 -9.32 -18.13 -2.58
C PRO A 104 -8.81 -17.68 -3.95
N MET A 105 -7.54 -17.25 -4.05
CA MET A 105 -6.93 -16.83 -5.32
C MET A 105 -6.38 -17.99 -6.15
N ARG A 106 -6.33 -19.21 -5.59
CA ARG A 106 -5.80 -20.40 -6.26
C ARG A 106 -6.58 -20.73 -7.53
N ASP A 107 -7.91 -20.69 -7.44
CA ASP A 107 -8.83 -21.08 -8.50
C ASP A 107 -9.64 -19.89 -9.06
N ALA A 108 -9.37 -18.68 -8.56
CA ALA A 108 -10.02 -17.47 -9.03
C ALA A 108 -9.38 -16.92 -10.32
N PRO A 109 -10.12 -16.21 -11.18
CA PRO A 109 -9.55 -15.48 -12.31
C PRO A 109 -8.48 -14.47 -11.83
N CYS A 110 -7.42 -14.30 -12.62
CA CYS A 110 -6.39 -13.31 -12.34
C CYS A 110 -6.98 -11.91 -12.21
N LEU A 111 -6.72 -11.25 -11.08
CA LEU A 111 -7.10 -9.85 -10.89
C LEU A 111 -6.19 -8.97 -11.76
N LEU A 112 -6.77 -8.32 -12.75
CA LEU A 112 -6.08 -7.33 -13.57
C LEU A 112 -6.21 -5.97 -12.90
N LYS A 113 -5.08 -5.32 -12.62
CA LYS A 113 -5.06 -3.93 -12.17
C LYS A 113 -5.55 -3.05 -13.33
N GLY A 114 -6.82 -2.65 -13.29
CA GLY A 114 -7.41 -1.74 -14.27
C GLY A 114 -6.62 -0.44 -14.35
N GLY A 115 -6.06 -0.15 -15.54
CA GLY A 115 -5.31 1.08 -15.78
C GLY A 115 -3.80 1.00 -15.55
N MET A 116 -3.16 -0.16 -15.73
CA MET A 116 -1.71 -0.17 -15.98
C MET A 116 -1.47 -0.13 -17.49
N GLU A 117 -1.41 1.09 -18.06
CA GLU A 117 -0.64 1.26 -19.30
C GLU A 117 0.75 0.71 -19.00
N ARG A 118 1.12 -0.38 -19.69
CA ARG A 118 2.50 -0.86 -19.63
C ARG A 118 3.38 0.30 -20.09
N PRO A 119 4.36 0.77 -19.30
CA PRO A 119 5.38 1.62 -19.89
C PRO A 119 5.97 0.84 -21.07
N GLN A 120 5.82 1.38 -22.27
CA GLN A 120 6.55 0.90 -23.43
C GLN A 120 8.02 1.00 -23.04
N VAL A 121 8.65 -0.15 -22.78
CA VAL A 121 10.11 -0.22 -22.73
C VAL A 121 10.54 -0.04 -24.18
N GLU A 122 10.67 1.21 -24.60
CA GLU A 122 11.25 1.55 -25.89
C GLU A 122 12.73 1.22 -25.80
N ASN A 123 13.06 0.05 -26.34
CA ASN A 123 14.42 -0.41 -26.51
C ASN A 123 15.02 0.37 -27.68
N ARG A 124 15.52 1.58 -27.41
CA ARG A 124 16.37 2.31 -28.35
C ARG A 124 17.78 1.71 -28.32
N LEU A 125 18.02 0.81 -29.28
CA LEU A 125 19.33 0.64 -29.90
C LEU A 125 19.70 1.91 -30.67
#